data_AF-A0A7C6X718-F1
#
_entry.id   AF-A0A7C6X718-F1
#
_cell.length_a   1.000
_cell.length_b   1.000
_cell.length_c   1.000
_cell.angle_alpha   90.00
_cell.angle_beta   90.00
_cell.angle_gamma   90.00
#
_symmetry.space_group_name_H-M   'P 1'
#
loop_
_entity.id
_entity.type
_entity.pdbx_description
1 polymer ?
#
loop_
_entity_poly.entity_id
_entity_poly.type
_entity_poly.pdbx_seq_one_letter_code
_entity_poly.pdbx_strand_id
1 'polypeptide(L)'
;MENRFGRIIEEVKKAPVKRRCALVCPDEHTEKAALAAQEMGLIEAVFLTAGKGTGDFHFPSAMEAAREAVTGARERRYGMILKGNIDTAVLLKQVVNKDYGLLTGRLISHVALLDIPAYHKLAVLSDGGMVMYPGREELAGILENAVDVLHALGVEEPKVACLAAVEKVHERMPETVR
;
A
#
# COMPACT_ATOMS: atom_id res chain seq x y z
N MET A 1 -7.89 3.38 25.74
CA MET A 1 -6.99 2.43 25.06
C MET A 1 -6.15 3.24 24.09
N GLU A 2 -4.83 3.23 24.24
CA GLU A 2 -3.94 4.09 23.46
C GLU A 2 -3.91 3.62 21.99
N ASN A 3 -4.23 4.50 21.05
CA ASN A 3 -4.15 4.22 19.61
C ASN A 3 -2.67 4.07 19.21
N ARG A 4 -2.27 2.86 18.82
CA ARG A 4 -0.85 2.56 18.56
C ARG A 4 -0.33 3.10 17.23
N PHE A 5 -1.21 3.56 16.34
CA PHE A 5 -0.81 4.31 15.14
C PHE A 5 -0.33 5.73 15.47
N GLY A 6 -0.60 6.24 16.68
CA GLY A 6 -0.21 7.59 17.08
C GLY A 6 1.27 7.89 16.85
N ARG A 7 2.16 6.95 17.19
CA ARG A 7 3.60 7.11 16.98
C ARG A 7 3.96 7.29 15.49
N ILE A 8 3.33 6.53 14.60
CA ILE A 8 3.55 6.61 13.15
C ILE A 8 3.07 7.97 12.64
N ILE A 9 1.88 8.40 13.06
CA ILE A 9 1.31 9.70 12.67
C ILE A 9 2.21 10.85 13.12
N GLU A 10 2.67 10.83 14.38
CA GLU A 10 3.54 11.87 14.90
C GLU A 10 4.90 11.90 14.20
N GLU A 11 5.44 10.76 13.79
CA GLU A 11 6.69 10.72 13.02
C GLU A 11 6.51 11.30 11.61
N VAL A 12 5.42 10.97 10.92
CA VAL A 12 5.10 11.54 9.60
C VAL A 12 4.89 13.05 9.68
N LYS A 13 4.31 13.56 10.77
CA LYS A 13 4.13 15.01 11.00
C LYS A 13 5.45 15.76 11.11
N LYS A 14 6.53 15.14 11.62
CA LYS A 14 7.86 15.77 11.72
C LYS A 14 8.54 15.96 10.36
N ALA A 15 8.13 15.23 9.32
CA ALA A 15 8.73 15.36 8.00
C ALA A 15 8.54 16.79 7.45
N PRO A 16 9.61 17.48 7.01
CA PRO A 16 9.54 18.88 6.59
C PRO A 16 8.79 19.06 5.26
N VAL A 17 8.78 18.02 4.42
CA VAL A 17 8.06 17.99 3.15
C VAL A 17 7.07 16.83 3.18
N LYS A 18 5.80 17.13 2.92
CA LYS A 18 4.75 16.10 2.83
C LYS A 18 4.78 15.44 1.46
N ARG A 19 4.53 14.13 1.44
CA ARG A 19 4.50 13.38 0.19
C ARG A 19 3.22 13.77 -0.57
N ARG A 20 3.39 14.08 -1.86
CA ARG A 20 2.28 14.27 -2.79
C ARG A 20 1.62 12.92 -3.06
N CYS A 21 0.34 12.80 -2.72
CA CYS A 21 -0.45 11.59 -2.87
C CYS A 21 -1.41 11.78 -4.04
N ALA A 22 -1.23 11.02 -5.12
CA ALA A 22 -2.13 11.02 -6.26
C ALA A 22 -3.36 10.15 -5.97
N LEU A 23 -4.51 10.79 -5.82
CA LEU A 23 -5.80 10.14 -5.64
C LEU A 23 -6.42 9.86 -7.00
N VAL A 24 -6.55 8.58 -7.36
CA VAL A 24 -7.08 8.17 -8.66
C VAL A 24 -8.57 7.92 -8.55
N CYS A 25 -9.36 8.78 -9.19
CA CYS A 25 -10.82 8.71 -9.24
C CYS A 25 -11.46 8.51 -7.85
N PRO A 26 -11.17 9.36 -6.84
CA PRO A 26 -11.71 9.19 -5.50
C PRO A 26 -13.23 9.38 -5.48
N ASP A 27 -13.91 8.66 -4.57
CA ASP A 27 -15.27 8.98 -4.17
C ASP A 27 -15.27 9.97 -2.99
N GLU A 28 -16.45 10.42 -2.57
CA GLU A 28 -16.62 11.36 -1.46
C GLU A 28 -15.94 10.90 -0.16
N HIS A 29 -15.95 9.59 0.12
CA HIS A 29 -15.29 9.04 1.31
C HIS A 29 -13.77 9.12 1.22
N THR A 30 -13.22 8.76 0.06
CA THR A 30 -11.78 8.83 -0.21
C THR A 30 -11.30 10.28 -0.18
N GLU A 31 -12.07 11.21 -0.76
CA GLU A 31 -11.76 12.65 -0.73
C GLU A 31 -11.74 13.20 0.70
N LYS A 32 -12.78 12.92 1.49
CA LYS A 32 -12.84 13.34 2.90
C LYS A 32 -11.66 12.81 3.70
N ALA A 33 -11.29 11.55 3.52
CA ALA A 33 -10.15 10.95 4.21
C ALA A 33 -8.82 11.62 3.82
N ALA A 34 -8.64 11.95 2.54
CA ALA A 34 -7.44 12.59 2.04
C ALA A 34 -7.30 14.05 2.51
N LEU A 35 -8.41 14.80 2.51
CA LEU A 35 -8.45 16.16 3.03
C LEU A 35 -8.18 16.18 4.53
N ALA A 36 -8.77 15.27 5.30
CA ALA A 36 -8.48 15.13 6.72
C ALA A 36 -6.98 14.79 6.96
N ALA A 37 -6.41 13.87 6.17
CA ALA A 37 -4.99 13.55 6.26
C ALA A 37 -4.08 14.74 5.90
N GLN A 38 -4.50 15.58 4.95
CA GLN A 38 -3.80 16.82 4.60
C GLN A 38 -3.90 17.87 5.72
N GLU A 39 -5.07 18.08 6.30
CA GLU A 39 -5.28 18.97 7.46
C GLU A 39 -4.46 18.53 8.68
N MET A 40 -4.29 17.21 8.86
CA MET A 40 -3.42 16.63 9.88
C MET A 40 -1.92 16.76 9.56
N GLY A 41 -1.56 17.26 8.37
CA GLY A 41 -0.17 17.43 7.93
C GLY A 41 0.52 16.11 7.60
N LEU A 42 -0.19 15.14 7.02
CA LEU A 42 0.37 13.82 6.67
C LEU A 42 0.78 13.74 5.19
N ILE A 43 -0.03 14.33 4.31
CA ILE A 43 0.14 14.27 2.85
C ILE A 43 -0.18 15.63 2.22
N GLU A 44 0.23 15.79 0.96
CA GLU A 44 -0.34 16.77 0.03
C GLU A 44 -1.22 16.00 -0.96
N ALA A 45 -2.53 16.21 -0.92
CA ALA A 45 -3.48 15.49 -1.76
C ALA A 45 -3.52 16.08 -3.18
N VAL A 46 -3.48 15.21 -4.20
CA VAL A 46 -3.64 15.58 -5.61
C VAL A 46 -4.74 14.74 -6.24
N PHE A 47 -5.82 15.38 -6.68
CA PHE A 47 -7.03 14.72 -7.16
C PHE A 47 -6.99 14.52 -8.68
N LEU A 48 -6.91 13.26 -9.13
CA LEU A 48 -6.93 12.86 -10.54
C LEU A 48 -8.29 12.25 -10.88
N THR A 49 -9.18 13.03 -11.48
CA THR A 49 -10.56 12.64 -11.73
C THR A 49 -10.80 12.25 -13.18
N ALA A 50 -11.65 11.24 -13.41
CA ALA A 50 -12.12 10.89 -14.75
C ALA A 50 -13.46 11.57 -15.06
N GLY A 51 -13.59 12.14 -16.25
CA GLY A 51 -14.81 12.83 -16.68
C GLY A 51 -15.04 14.19 -16.00
N LYS A 52 -16.31 14.57 -15.86
CA LYS A 52 -16.72 15.85 -15.27
C LYS A 52 -16.89 15.70 -13.75
N GLY A 53 -16.31 16.62 -12.98
CA GLY A 53 -16.40 16.60 -11.52
C GLY A 53 -15.52 17.69 -10.89
N THR A 54 -15.26 17.56 -9.60
CA THR A 54 -14.26 18.34 -8.86
C THR A 54 -12.93 17.58 -8.82
N GLY A 55 -11.81 18.29 -8.89
CA GLY A 55 -10.46 17.72 -8.80
C GLY A 55 -9.41 18.66 -9.37
N ASP A 56 -8.14 18.34 -9.15
CA ASP A 56 -7.03 19.18 -9.63
C ASP A 56 -6.77 18.93 -11.12
N PHE A 57 -6.94 17.68 -11.57
CA PHE A 57 -6.68 17.25 -12.94
C PHE A 57 -7.81 16.37 -13.45
N HIS A 58 -8.28 16.66 -14.67
CA HIS A 58 -9.36 15.94 -15.34
C HIS A 58 -8.86 15.13 -16.52
N PHE A 59 -9.25 13.86 -16.57
CA PHE A 59 -8.89 12.93 -17.63
C PHE A 59 -10.12 12.41 -18.37
N PRO A 60 -10.01 12.07 -19.67
CA PRO A 60 -11.14 11.52 -20.41
C PRO A 60 -11.64 10.17 -19.88
N SER A 61 -10.79 9.41 -19.19
CA SER A 61 -11.13 8.10 -18.64
C SER A 61 -10.38 7.78 -17.35
N ALA A 62 -10.91 6.83 -16.57
CA ALA A 62 -10.24 6.31 -15.36
C ALA A 62 -8.90 5.63 -15.68
N MET A 63 -8.78 5.05 -16.87
CA MET A 63 -7.53 4.47 -17.36
C MET A 63 -6.45 5.54 -17.55
N GLU A 64 -6.81 6.70 -18.11
CA GLU A 64 -5.87 7.80 -18.31
C GLU A 64 -5.49 8.49 -16.99
N ALA A 65 -6.43 8.64 -16.05
CA ALA A 65 -6.12 9.12 -14.71
C ALA A 65 -5.16 8.17 -13.97
N ALA A 66 -5.38 6.86 -14.07
CA ALA A 66 -4.48 5.85 -13.51
C ALA A 66 -3.10 5.85 -14.18
N ARG A 67 -3.05 6.04 -15.50
CA ARG A 67 -1.79 6.16 -16.25
C ARG A 67 -1.00 7.36 -15.76
N GLU A 68 -1.65 8.51 -15.62
CA GLU A 68 -1.02 9.73 -15.12
C GLU A 68 -0.45 9.55 -13.71
N ALA A 69 -1.19 8.90 -12.81
CA ALA A 69 -0.71 8.62 -11.46
C ALA A 69 0.59 7.81 -11.48
N VAL A 70 0.64 6.78 -12.33
CA VAL A 70 1.79 5.88 -12.47
C VAL A 70 2.99 6.58 -13.11
N THR A 71 2.79 7.28 -14.23
CA THR A 71 3.87 8.01 -14.92
C THR A 71 4.36 9.18 -14.07
N GLY A 72 3.46 9.90 -13.42
CA GLY A 72 3.80 10.96 -12.48
C GLY A 72 4.56 10.46 -11.25
N ALA A 73 4.23 9.27 -10.73
CA ALA A 73 5.02 8.64 -9.68
C ALA A 73 6.43 8.27 -10.16
N ARG A 74 6.56 7.71 -11.36
CA ARG A 74 7.86 7.42 -11.99
C ARG A 74 8.71 8.68 -12.17
N GLU A 75 8.08 9.78 -12.55
CA GLU A 75 8.69 11.11 -12.72
C GLU A 75 8.90 11.85 -11.38
N ARG A 76 8.59 11.21 -10.24
CA ARG A 76 8.67 11.78 -8.89
C ARG A 76 7.78 13.00 -8.66
N ARG A 77 6.77 13.23 -9.50
CA ARG A 77 5.71 14.23 -9.26
C ARG A 77 4.79 13.81 -8.13
N TYR A 78 4.61 12.51 -7.94
CA TYR A 78 3.85 11.90 -6.85
C TYR A 78 4.76 10.96 -6.05
N GLY A 79 4.64 10.98 -4.72
CA GLY A 79 5.33 10.06 -3.84
C GLY A 79 4.49 8.85 -3.44
N MET A 80 3.17 8.94 -3.65
CA MET A 80 2.20 7.90 -3.29
C MET A 80 1.06 7.90 -4.31
N ILE A 81 0.47 6.73 -4.53
CA ILE A 81 -0.76 6.57 -5.31
C ILE A 81 -1.81 6.00 -4.38
N LEU A 82 -2.96 6.66 -4.27
CA LEU A 82 -4.11 6.18 -3.54
C LEU A 82 -5.23 5.83 -4.53
N LYS A 83 -5.64 4.56 -4.48
CA LYS A 83 -6.75 4.04 -5.28
C LYS A 83 -8.07 4.56 -4.72
N GLY A 84 -8.85 5.26 -5.55
CA GLY A 84 -10.22 5.68 -5.25
C GLY A 84 -11.28 4.68 -5.72
N ASN A 85 -12.41 5.22 -6.17
CA ASN A 85 -13.54 4.48 -6.73
C ASN A 85 -13.33 4.14 -8.22
N ILE A 86 -12.34 3.27 -8.44
CA ILE A 86 -11.92 2.72 -9.73
C ILE A 86 -11.72 1.22 -9.55
N ASP A 87 -11.93 0.42 -10.59
CA ASP A 87 -11.61 -1.01 -10.52
C ASP A 87 -10.12 -1.23 -10.26
N THR A 88 -9.80 -2.07 -9.27
CA THR A 88 -8.42 -2.40 -8.93
C THR A 88 -7.63 -2.90 -10.14
N ALA A 89 -8.27 -3.67 -11.02
CA ALA A 89 -7.65 -4.15 -12.25
C ALA A 89 -7.24 -3.02 -13.21
N VAL A 90 -8.02 -1.93 -13.29
CA VAL A 90 -7.71 -0.78 -14.16
C VAL A 90 -6.46 -0.06 -13.68
N LEU A 91 -6.36 0.20 -12.36
CA LEU A 91 -5.17 0.83 -11.78
C LEU A 91 -3.95 -0.11 -11.86
N LEU A 92 -4.10 -1.35 -11.41
CA LEU A 92 -2.99 -2.30 -11.39
C LEU A 92 -2.44 -2.58 -12.79
N LYS A 93 -3.29 -2.61 -13.83
CA LYS A 93 -2.82 -2.73 -15.22
C LYS A 93 -1.85 -1.62 -15.61
N GLN A 94 -2.03 -0.40 -15.10
CA GLN A 94 -1.06 0.68 -15.32
C GLN A 94 0.20 0.47 -14.48
N VAL A 95 0.05 0.10 -13.20
CA VAL A 95 1.17 -0.14 -12.27
C VAL A 95 2.12 -1.22 -12.78
N VAL A 96 1.58 -2.32 -13.32
CA VAL A 96 2.38 -3.45 -13.81
C VAL A 96 2.83 -3.29 -15.26
N ASN A 97 2.48 -2.18 -15.92
CA ASN A 97 2.93 -1.92 -17.27
C ASN A 97 4.44 -1.61 -17.28
N LYS A 98 5.22 -2.50 -17.89
CA LYS A 98 6.68 -2.39 -17.98
C LYS A 98 7.12 -1.12 -18.70
N ASP A 99 6.34 -0.64 -19.67
CA ASP A 99 6.65 0.56 -20.44
C ASP A 99 6.64 1.84 -19.59
N TYR A 100 5.91 1.82 -18.46
CA TYR A 100 5.85 2.97 -17.54
C TYR A 100 6.94 2.92 -16.47
N GLY A 101 7.64 1.81 -16.33
CA GLY A 101 8.87 1.70 -15.54
C GLY A 101 8.70 1.90 -14.03
N LEU A 102 7.48 1.73 -13.49
CA LEU A 102 7.22 1.86 -12.05
C LEU A 102 7.69 0.62 -11.27
N LEU A 103 7.64 -0.56 -11.89
CA LEU A 103 8.08 -1.80 -11.27
C LEU A 103 9.59 -1.81 -11.03
N THR A 104 9.99 -2.41 -9.90
CA THR A 104 11.40 -2.61 -9.52
C THR A 104 11.93 -3.99 -9.89
N GLY A 105 11.08 -4.87 -10.43
CA GLY A 105 11.38 -6.29 -10.62
C GLY A 105 11.11 -7.16 -9.38
N ARG A 106 10.78 -6.56 -8.23
CA ARG A 106 10.33 -7.28 -7.03
C ARG A 106 8.83 -7.60 -7.13
N LEU A 107 8.42 -8.65 -6.40
CA LEU A 107 7.02 -9.04 -6.22
C LEU A 107 6.22 -7.90 -5.58
N ILE A 108 5.00 -7.67 -6.05
CA ILE A 108 4.06 -6.77 -5.36
C ILE A 108 3.26 -7.58 -4.34
N SER A 109 3.28 -7.13 -3.09
CA SER A 109 2.49 -7.69 -1.99
C SER A 109 1.83 -6.58 -1.17
N HIS A 110 0.81 -6.93 -0.41
CA HIS A 110 0.03 -6.17 0.52
C HIS A 110 0.49 -6.45 1.96
N VAL A 111 0.70 -5.37 2.72
CA VAL A 111 1.06 -5.44 4.14
C VAL A 111 0.00 -4.67 4.94
N ALA A 112 -0.63 -5.34 5.90
CA ALA A 112 -1.57 -4.73 6.83
C ALA A 112 -0.96 -4.59 8.22
N LEU A 113 -1.11 -3.40 8.81
CA LEU A 113 -0.83 -3.15 10.22
C LEU A 113 -2.16 -3.15 10.98
N LEU A 114 -2.22 -3.89 12.09
CA LEU A 114 -3.43 -4.11 12.87
C LEU A 114 -3.20 -3.69 14.32
N ASP A 115 -4.03 -2.76 14.81
CA ASP A 115 -4.09 -2.43 16.24
C ASP A 115 -5.16 -3.30 16.92
N ILE A 116 -4.71 -4.45 17.44
CA ILE A 116 -5.59 -5.44 18.06
C ILE A 116 -5.66 -5.14 19.57
N PRO A 117 -6.86 -4.90 20.16
CA PRO A 117 -7.00 -4.58 21.58
C PRO A 117 -6.36 -5.60 22.52
N ALA A 118 -6.49 -6.89 22.20
CA ALA A 118 -5.96 -8.00 22.98
C ALA A 118 -4.47 -8.31 22.72
N TYR A 119 -3.81 -7.58 21.82
CA TYR A 119 -2.39 -7.76 21.50
C TYR A 119 -1.59 -6.56 22.01
N HIS A 120 -0.34 -6.77 22.39
CA HIS A 120 0.47 -5.76 23.11
C HIS A 120 1.15 -4.72 22.19
N LYS A 121 1.14 -4.95 20.86
CA LYS A 121 1.79 -4.13 19.83
C LYS A 121 0.98 -4.18 18.53
N LEU A 122 1.37 -3.41 17.51
CA LEU A 122 0.81 -3.58 16.17
C LEU A 122 1.16 -4.98 15.64
N ALA A 123 0.14 -5.73 15.22
CA ALA A 123 0.34 -6.97 14.48
C ALA A 123 0.49 -6.64 12.99
N VAL A 124 1.35 -7.38 12.29
CA VAL A 124 1.53 -7.21 10.85
C VAL A 124 1.15 -8.50 10.14
N LEU A 125 0.34 -8.38 9.10
CA LEU A 125 -0.14 -9.49 8.29
C LEU A 125 0.11 -9.20 6.80
N SER A 126 0.56 -10.22 6.08
CA SER A 126 0.81 -10.20 4.63
C SER A 126 0.44 -11.58 4.08
N ASP A 127 -0.14 -11.78 2.89
CA ASP A 127 -0.29 -10.88 1.74
C ASP A 127 -1.76 -10.50 1.43
N GLY A 128 -2.70 -10.65 2.37
CA GLY A 128 -4.10 -10.17 2.24
C GLY A 128 -4.90 -10.53 0.97
N GLY A 129 -4.38 -11.37 0.07
CA GLY A 129 -4.96 -11.72 -1.22
C GLY A 129 -4.30 -11.11 -2.48
N MET A 130 -3.18 -10.37 -2.40
CA MET A 130 -2.51 -9.84 -3.61
C MET A 130 -1.89 -10.96 -4.45
N VAL A 131 -1.11 -11.85 -3.82
CA VAL A 131 -0.66 -13.12 -4.40
C VAL A 131 -1.56 -14.24 -3.88
N MET A 132 -2.41 -14.79 -4.76
CA MET A 132 -3.45 -15.76 -4.36
C MET A 132 -2.88 -17.11 -3.89
N TYR A 133 -1.84 -17.61 -4.55
CA TYR A 133 -1.26 -18.94 -4.29
C TYR A 133 0.26 -18.88 -4.35
N PRO A 134 0.93 -18.23 -3.39
CA PRO A 134 2.37 -18.07 -3.42
C PRO A 134 3.06 -19.44 -3.31
N GLY A 135 4.10 -19.64 -4.12
CA GLY A 135 5.12 -20.67 -3.93
C GLY A 135 6.24 -20.13 -3.04
N ARG A 136 7.32 -20.90 -2.94
CA ARG A 136 8.46 -20.60 -2.06
C ARG A 136 9.09 -19.24 -2.33
N GLU A 137 9.31 -18.94 -3.61
CA GLU A 137 9.95 -17.69 -4.04
C GLU A 137 9.02 -16.49 -3.81
N GLU A 138 7.72 -16.62 -4.06
CA GLU A 138 6.79 -15.54 -3.75
C GLU A 138 6.62 -15.34 -2.24
N LEU A 139 6.60 -16.40 -1.43
CA LEU A 139 6.58 -16.29 0.03
C LEU A 139 7.82 -15.54 0.56
N ALA A 140 9.00 -15.79 -0.02
CA ALA A 140 10.21 -15.04 0.30
C ALA A 140 10.06 -13.55 -0.07
N GLY A 141 9.53 -13.24 -1.25
CA GLY A 141 9.28 -11.85 -1.66
C GLY A 141 8.24 -11.13 -0.78
N ILE A 142 7.16 -11.81 -0.41
CA ILE A 142 6.13 -11.32 0.53
C ILE A 142 6.77 -11.00 1.89
N LEU A 143 7.62 -11.90 2.39
CA LEU A 143 8.33 -11.75 3.64
C LEU A 143 9.29 -10.54 3.60
N GLU A 144 10.12 -10.46 2.56
CA GLU A 144 11.07 -9.36 2.36
C GLU A 144 10.36 -8.00 2.33
N ASN A 145 9.26 -7.89 1.58
CA ASN A 145 8.48 -6.67 1.51
C ASN A 145 7.88 -6.27 2.87
N ALA A 146 7.36 -7.24 3.64
CA ALA A 146 6.82 -6.98 4.98
C ALA A 146 7.91 -6.56 5.98
N VAL A 147 9.10 -7.18 5.88
CA VAL A 147 10.28 -6.83 6.68
C VAL A 147 10.78 -5.43 6.34
N ASP A 148 10.82 -5.05 5.06
CA ASP A 148 11.18 -3.70 4.63
C ASP A 148 10.23 -2.64 5.20
N VAL A 149 8.92 -2.92 5.23
CA VAL A 149 7.94 -2.04 5.88
C VAL A 149 8.22 -1.92 7.38
N LEU A 150 8.52 -3.01 8.07
CA LEU A 150 8.84 -2.99 9.50
C LEU A 150 10.13 -2.23 9.82
N HIS A 151 11.18 -2.40 9.00
CA HIS A 151 12.40 -1.60 9.11
C HIS A 151 12.11 -0.10 8.89
N ALA A 152 11.30 0.25 7.89
CA ALA A 152 10.89 1.64 7.64
C ALA A 152 10.08 2.25 8.80
N LEU A 153 9.42 1.41 9.61
CA LEU A 153 8.71 1.79 10.84
C LEU A 153 9.61 1.79 12.09
N GLY A 154 10.91 1.51 11.94
CA GLY A 154 11.90 1.53 13.02
C GLY A 154 11.99 0.23 13.83
N VAL A 155 11.49 -0.90 13.33
CA VAL A 155 11.66 -2.21 13.96
C VAL A 155 12.94 -2.85 13.43
N GLU A 156 14.04 -2.78 14.21
CA GLU A 156 15.36 -3.27 13.78
C GLU A 156 15.47 -4.78 13.59
N GLU A 157 14.77 -5.56 14.44
CA GLU A 157 14.79 -7.03 14.37
C GLU A 157 13.35 -7.58 14.28
N PRO A 158 12.73 -7.56 13.07
CA PRO A 158 11.40 -8.10 12.85
C PRO A 158 11.33 -9.61 13.16
N LYS A 159 10.47 -9.99 14.11
CA LYS A 159 10.16 -11.40 14.38
C LYS A 159 9.02 -11.85 13.47
N VAL A 160 9.30 -12.84 12.62
CA VAL A 160 8.33 -13.32 11.63
C VAL A 160 7.96 -14.78 11.88
N ALA A 161 6.70 -15.11 11.64
CA ALA A 161 6.17 -16.46 11.68
C ALA A 161 5.48 -16.78 10.35
N CYS A 162 5.85 -17.90 9.73
CA CYS A 162 5.10 -18.47 8.60
C CYS A 162 3.93 -19.27 9.18
N LEU A 163 2.71 -18.82 8.92
CA LEU A 163 1.52 -19.36 9.57
C LEU A 163 1.04 -20.63 8.85
N ALA A 164 0.90 -21.71 9.59
CA ALA A 164 0.26 -22.96 9.17
C ALA A 164 -0.63 -23.50 10.30
N ALA A 165 -1.47 -24.49 10.00
CA ALA A 165 -2.37 -25.09 10.98
C ALA A 165 -1.65 -26.04 11.98
N VAL A 166 -0.39 -26.40 11.70
CA VAL A 166 0.47 -27.23 12.55
C VAL A 166 1.90 -26.72 12.50
N GLU A 167 2.69 -27.02 13.53
CA GLU A 167 4.08 -26.57 13.67
C GLU A 167 5.09 -27.52 13.01
N LYS A 168 4.68 -28.76 12.73
CA LYS A 168 5.54 -29.78 12.11
C LYS A 168 5.31 -29.84 10.60
N VAL A 169 6.38 -30.04 9.85
CA VAL A 169 6.32 -30.32 8.41
C VAL A 169 5.43 -31.54 8.17
N HIS A 170 4.45 -31.39 7.28
CA HIS A 170 3.50 -32.43 6.93
C HIS A 170 3.30 -32.46 5.41
N GLU A 171 3.72 -33.53 4.75
CA GLU A 171 3.75 -33.63 3.28
C GLU A 171 2.40 -33.38 2.59
N ARG A 172 1.29 -33.68 3.27
CA ARG A 172 -0.07 -33.43 2.75
C ARG A 172 -0.63 -32.03 3.08
N MET A 173 0.16 -31.17 3.72
CA MET A 173 -0.18 -29.78 4.03
C MET A 173 0.84 -28.86 3.37
N PRO A 174 0.55 -28.38 2.14
CA PRO A 174 1.49 -27.63 1.32
C PRO A 174 2.14 -26.45 2.05
N GLU A 175 1.40 -25.73 2.89
CA GLU A 175 1.84 -24.56 3.68
C GLU A 175 2.98 -24.86 4.64
N THR A 176 3.21 -26.13 5.00
CA THR A 176 4.31 -26.53 5.89
C THR A 176 5.58 -26.96 5.15
N VAL A 177 5.51 -27.04 3.82
CA VAL A 177 6.58 -27.59 2.96
C VAL A 177 7.08 -26.56 1.93
N ARG A 178 6.17 -25.76 1.37
CA ARG A 178 6.42 -24.85 0.25
C ARG A 178 6.93 -23.48 0.68
#